data_AF-A0A2S5R479-F1
#
_entry.id   AF-A0A2S5R479-F1
#
_cell.length_a   1.000
_cell.length_b   1.000
_cell.length_c   1.000
_cell.angle_alpha   90.00
_cell.angle_beta   90.00
_cell.angle_gamma   90.00
#
_symmetry.space_group_name_H-M   'P 1'
#
loop_
_entity.id
_entity.type
_entity.pdbx_description
1 polymer ?
#
loop_
_entity_poly.entity_id
_entity_poly.type
_entity_poly.pdbx_seq_one_letter_code
_entity_poly.pdbx_strand_id
1 'polypeptide(L)'
;IFPDQSIISNVQKFSADRAQSLNFRFENENILLQHALERPYFGWNGWGRNRVYNQWGKDISVTDGRWIIELGVSGFMGFIFYYAILLMPLFYAHKSIEKIQNPSNKVYFATLAIMLSICIIDSIPNTGMSVMHLLFAGALLGQVETLKKRNNNR
;
A
#
# COMPACT_ATOMS: atom_id res chain seq x y z
N ILE A 1 3.64 -18.25 5.85
CA ILE A 1 3.89 -18.89 4.53
C ILE A 1 2.89 -18.26 3.58
N PHE A 2 3.34 -17.30 2.78
CA PHE A 2 2.54 -16.72 1.69
C PHE A 2 2.52 -17.73 0.53
N PRO A 3 1.38 -18.01 -0.13
CA PRO A 3 1.27 -19.05 -1.15
C PRO A 3 1.86 -18.59 -2.50
N ASP A 4 3.11 -18.15 -2.49
CA ASP A 4 3.90 -17.71 -3.64
C ASP A 4 3.88 -18.74 -4.78
N GLN A 5 4.17 -20.01 -4.49
CA GLN A 5 4.24 -21.10 -5.46
C GLN A 5 2.90 -21.38 -6.16
N SER A 6 1.79 -21.29 -5.40
CA SER A 6 0.45 -21.50 -5.96
C SER A 6 0.04 -20.36 -6.90
N ILE A 7 0.48 -19.12 -6.62
CA ILE A 7 0.21 -17.97 -7.48
C ILE A 7 1.07 -18.08 -8.74
N ILE A 8 2.38 -18.33 -8.61
CA ILE A 8 3.32 -18.46 -9.73
C ILE A 8 2.87 -19.56 -10.69
N SER A 9 2.54 -20.76 -10.18
CA SER A 9 2.11 -21.89 -11.01
C SER A 9 0.82 -21.62 -11.78
N ASN A 10 -0.09 -20.81 -11.23
CA ASN A 10 -1.29 -20.38 -11.96
C ASN A 10 -0.97 -19.35 -13.04
N VAL A 11 -0.10 -18.37 -12.77
CA VAL A 11 0.34 -17.37 -13.77
C VAL A 11 1.11 -18.04 -14.91
N GLN A 12 1.93 -19.06 -14.60
CA GLN A 12 2.73 -19.80 -15.57
C GLN A 12 1.87 -20.49 -16.64
N LYS A 13 0.65 -20.92 -16.29
CA LYS A 13 -0.31 -21.49 -17.25
C LYS A 13 -0.75 -20.48 -18.31
N PHE A 14 -0.69 -19.18 -18.01
CA PHE A 14 -1.09 -18.11 -18.94
C PHE A 14 0.11 -17.44 -19.61
N SER A 15 1.24 -17.29 -18.91
CA SER A 15 2.45 -16.65 -19.43
C SER A 15 3.67 -17.02 -18.60
N ALA A 16 4.65 -17.67 -19.25
CA ALA A 16 5.92 -18.04 -18.64
C ALA A 16 6.73 -16.80 -18.22
N ASP A 17 6.82 -15.79 -19.08
CA ASP A 17 7.60 -14.57 -18.82
C ASP A 17 7.05 -13.79 -17.61
N ARG A 18 5.71 -13.70 -17.48
CA ARG A 18 5.08 -13.05 -16.32
C ARG A 18 5.26 -13.85 -15.04
N ALA A 19 5.24 -15.17 -15.11
CA ALA A 19 5.53 -16.02 -13.96
C ALA A 19 6.98 -15.88 -13.49
N GLN A 20 7.94 -15.83 -14.41
CA GLN A 20 9.35 -15.61 -14.09
C GLN A 20 9.58 -14.23 -13.45
N SER A 21 8.99 -13.18 -14.02
CA SER A 21 9.08 -11.82 -13.47
C SER A 21 8.46 -11.73 -12.07
N LEU A 22 7.33 -12.41 -11.84
CA LEU A 22 6.67 -12.45 -10.54
C LEU A 22 7.49 -13.23 -9.50
N ASN A 23 8.08 -14.37 -9.88
CA ASN A 23 8.94 -15.14 -8.99
C ASN A 23 10.16 -14.33 -8.54
N PHE A 24 10.82 -13.64 -9.47
CA PHE A 24 11.93 -12.76 -9.16
C PHE A 24 11.56 -11.69 -8.13
N ARG A 25 10.34 -11.12 -8.22
CA ARG A 25 9.84 -10.15 -7.23
C ARG A 25 9.65 -10.77 -5.86
N PHE A 26 9.01 -11.94 -5.77
CA PHE A 26 8.80 -12.61 -4.48
C PHE A 26 10.12 -13.02 -3.81
N GLU A 27 11.11 -13.46 -4.58
CA GLU A 27 12.44 -13.77 -4.05
C GLU A 27 13.11 -12.52 -3.45
N ASN A 28 13.07 -11.39 -4.16
CA ASN A 28 13.60 -10.12 -3.65
C ASN A 28 12.85 -9.62 -2.41
N GLU A 29 11.51 -9.70 -2.41
CA GLU A 29 10.70 -9.32 -1.26
C GLU A 29 11.01 -10.17 -0.03
N ASN A 30 11.24 -11.48 -0.20
CA ASN A 30 11.59 -12.35 0.91
C ASN A 30 12.97 -11.99 1.51
N ILE A 31 13.97 -11.71 0.67
CA ILE A 31 15.30 -11.26 1.12
C ILE A 31 15.18 -9.96 1.93
N LEU A 32 14.45 -8.98 1.38
CA LEU A 32 14.21 -7.70 2.04
C LEU A 32 13.41 -7.85 3.34
N LEU A 33 12.46 -8.79 3.39
CA LEU A 33 11.66 -9.07 4.58
C LEU A 33 12.52 -9.64 5.69
N GLN A 34 13.37 -10.63 5.40
CA GLN A 34 14.30 -11.18 6.39
C GLN A 34 15.20 -10.07 6.97
N HIS A 35 15.75 -9.22 6.10
CA HIS A 35 16.57 -8.08 6.53
C HIS A 35 15.78 -7.07 7.36
N ALA A 36 14.55 -6.72 6.96
CA ALA A 36 13.69 -5.81 7.70
C ALA A 36 13.32 -6.35 9.10
N LEU A 37 13.12 -7.66 9.22
CA LEU A 37 12.79 -8.32 10.48
C LEU A 37 13.94 -8.32 11.50
N GLU A 38 15.18 -8.06 11.09
CA GLU A 38 16.29 -7.84 12.02
C GLU A 38 16.10 -6.56 12.86
N ARG A 39 15.36 -5.57 12.34
CA ARG A 39 15.02 -4.30 13.04
C ARG A 39 13.53 -3.99 12.92
N PRO A 40 12.65 -4.74 13.59
CA PRO A 40 11.23 -4.76 13.27
C PRO A 40 10.49 -3.48 13.66
N TYR A 41 10.91 -2.76 14.71
CA TYR A 41 10.10 -1.65 15.26
C TYR A 41 10.28 -0.32 14.50
N PHE A 42 11.52 0.07 14.26
CA PHE A 42 11.90 1.37 13.66
C PHE A 42 12.69 1.23 12.36
N GLY A 43 12.91 0.00 11.89
CA GLY A 43 13.60 -0.27 10.64
C GLY A 43 15.08 0.13 10.66
N TRP A 44 15.62 0.24 9.46
CA TRP A 44 17.02 0.55 9.19
C TRP A 44 17.28 2.03 8.91
N ASN A 45 16.22 2.85 8.94
CA ASN A 45 16.21 4.26 8.53
C ASN A 45 16.71 4.44 7.08
N GLY A 46 16.86 5.70 6.63
CA GLY A 46 17.33 6.02 5.28
C GLY A 46 18.81 5.69 5.04
N TRP A 47 19.29 6.07 3.84
CA TRP A 47 20.67 5.89 3.33
C TRP A 47 21.03 4.48 2.81
N GLY A 48 20.06 3.74 2.29
CA GLY A 48 20.31 2.44 1.65
C GLY A 48 20.61 1.30 2.61
N ARG A 49 20.57 1.52 3.93
CA ARG A 49 20.80 0.50 4.97
C ARG A 49 19.72 -0.59 5.02
N ASN A 50 18.56 -0.30 4.45
CA ASN A 50 17.48 -1.26 4.27
C ASN A 50 17.67 -2.18 3.05
N ARG A 51 18.70 -1.94 2.23
CA ARG A 51 19.03 -2.77 1.05
C ARG A 51 20.01 -3.87 1.42
N VAL A 52 19.97 -4.95 0.65
CA VAL A 52 20.87 -6.09 0.84
C VAL A 52 21.96 -6.04 -0.22
N TYR A 53 23.20 -6.03 0.24
CA TYR A 53 24.39 -6.04 -0.60
C TYR A 53 25.08 -7.39 -0.53
N ASN A 54 25.64 -7.86 -1.64
CA ASN A 54 26.49 -9.04 -1.65
C ASN A 54 27.89 -8.75 -1.06
N GLN A 55 28.69 -9.81 -0.91
CA GLN A 55 30.08 -9.74 -0.42
C GLN A 55 31.03 -8.84 -1.25
N TRP A 56 30.62 -8.43 -2.45
CA TRP A 56 31.35 -7.51 -3.32
C TRP A 56 30.76 -6.09 -3.32
N GLY A 57 29.80 -5.79 -2.44
CA GLY A 57 29.17 -4.47 -2.30
C GLY A 57 28.14 -4.13 -3.38
N LYS A 58 27.70 -5.11 -4.19
CA LYS A 58 26.65 -4.91 -5.20
C LYS A 58 25.27 -5.13 -4.56
N ASP A 59 24.38 -4.19 -4.79
CA ASP A 59 22.97 -4.27 -4.40
C ASP A 59 22.31 -5.45 -5.13
N ILE A 60 21.83 -6.41 -4.35
CA ILE A 60 21.12 -7.59 -4.87
C ILE A 60 19.62 -7.48 -4.67
N SER A 61 19.15 -6.42 -4.01
CA SER A 61 17.75 -6.23 -3.67
C SER A 61 17.07 -5.27 -4.63
N VAL A 62 16.15 -5.78 -5.44
CA VAL A 62 15.23 -4.92 -6.20
C VAL A 62 14.01 -4.65 -5.32
N THR A 63 13.89 -3.41 -4.84
CA THR A 63 12.75 -2.98 -4.04
C THR A 63 11.59 -2.58 -4.95
N ASP A 64 10.68 -3.51 -5.21
CA ASP A 64 9.53 -3.27 -6.09
C ASP A 64 8.22 -2.94 -5.35
N GLY A 65 8.06 -3.34 -4.08
CA GLY A 65 6.85 -3.05 -3.28
C GLY A 65 7.01 -1.88 -2.30
N ARG A 66 6.00 -1.01 -2.18
CA ARG A 66 6.06 0.11 -1.20
C ARG A 66 6.00 -0.41 0.23
N TRP A 67 5.22 -1.47 0.47
CA TRP A 67 5.03 -2.05 1.79
C TRP A 67 6.36 -2.50 2.42
N ILE A 68 7.21 -3.17 1.64
CA ILE A 68 8.49 -3.71 2.11
C ILE A 68 9.54 -2.60 2.28
N ILE A 69 9.46 -1.54 1.47
CA ILE A 69 10.29 -0.35 1.63
C ILE A 69 9.97 0.35 2.95
N GLU A 70 8.68 0.62 3.22
CA GLU A 70 8.27 1.28 4.45
C GLU A 70 8.62 0.44 5.68
N LEU A 71 8.43 -0.89 5.61
CA LEU A 71 8.82 -1.80 6.67
C LEU A 71 10.34 -1.79 6.89
N GLY A 72 11.13 -1.83 5.82
CA GLY A 72 12.60 -1.83 5.91
C GLY A 72 13.18 -0.50 6.40
N VAL A 73 12.60 0.63 6.01
CA VAL A 73 13.09 1.96 6.40
C VAL A 73 12.59 2.37 7.77
N SER A 74 11.28 2.28 8.00
CA SER A 74 10.60 2.89 9.15
C SER A 74 10.09 1.85 10.16
N GLY A 75 10.28 0.56 9.87
CA GLY A 75 9.80 -0.54 10.70
C GLY A 75 8.28 -0.64 10.72
N PHE A 76 7.80 -1.46 11.65
CA PHE A 76 6.38 -1.71 11.86
C PHE A 76 5.62 -0.46 12.29
N MET A 77 6.25 0.43 13.07
CA MET A 77 5.63 1.70 13.46
C MET A 77 5.34 2.56 12.24
N GLY A 78 6.34 2.84 11.41
CA GLY A 78 6.16 3.64 10.21
C GLY A 78 5.20 3.00 9.22
N PHE A 79 5.30 1.68 9.04
CA PHE A 79 4.35 0.91 8.23
C PHE A 79 2.90 1.11 8.67
N ILE A 80 2.60 0.96 9.97
CA ILE A 80 1.24 1.17 10.50
C ILE A 80 0.81 2.60 10.27
N PHE A 81 1.61 3.60 10.65
CA PHE A 81 1.23 5.00 10.50
C PHE A 81 0.94 5.35 9.04
N TYR A 82 1.80 4.89 8.14
CA TYR A 82 1.66 5.10 6.70
C TYR A 82 0.33 4.55 6.17
N TYR A 83 0.04 3.27 6.42
CA TYR A 83 -1.20 2.66 5.92
C TYR A 83 -2.43 3.12 6.69
N ALA A 84 -2.31 3.47 7.97
CA ALA A 84 -3.41 4.00 8.78
C ALA A 84 -3.91 5.34 8.23
N ILE A 85 -3.01 6.24 7.82
CA ILE A 85 -3.38 7.52 7.21
C ILE A 85 -4.19 7.32 5.92
N LEU A 86 -3.85 6.30 5.12
CA LEU A 86 -4.55 5.99 3.87
C LEU A 86 -5.86 5.23 4.08
N LEU A 87 -5.90 4.31 5.05
CA LEU A 87 -7.07 3.47 5.32
C LEU A 87 -8.15 4.17 6.16
N MET A 88 -7.78 5.09 7.06
CA MET A 88 -8.75 5.80 7.92
C MET A 88 -9.86 6.51 7.13
N PRO A 89 -9.56 7.29 6.07
CA PRO A 89 -10.58 7.92 5.24
C PRO A 89 -11.59 6.91 4.65
N LEU A 90 -11.15 5.71 4.28
CA LEU A 90 -12.03 4.65 3.76
C LEU A 90 -13.01 4.15 4.82
N PHE A 91 -12.54 3.92 6.05
CA PHE A 91 -13.41 3.51 7.16
C PHE A 91 -14.45 4.58 7.50
N TYR A 92 -14.04 5.86 7.52
CA TYR A 92 -14.97 6.96 7.75
C TYR A 92 -15.93 7.15 6.57
N ALA A 93 -15.47 6.90 5.35
CA ALA A 93 -16.30 6.98 4.16
C ALA A 93 -17.39 5.91 4.14
N HIS A 94 -17.04 4.66 4.48
CA HIS A 94 -18.00 3.57 4.61
C HIS A 94 -19.13 3.91 5.60
N LYS A 95 -18.80 4.50 6.76
CA LYS A 95 -19.80 4.95 7.75
C LYS A 95 -20.65 6.15 7.32
N SER A 96 -20.23 6.88 6.30
CA SER A 96 -20.86 8.14 5.90
C SER A 96 -21.65 8.05 4.59
N ILE A 97 -21.45 6.98 3.82
CA ILE A 97 -22.06 6.82 2.49
C ILE A 97 -23.60 6.79 2.53
N GLU A 98 -24.18 6.24 3.59
CA GLU A 98 -25.64 6.18 3.78
C GLU A 98 -26.28 7.55 4.06
N LYS A 99 -25.47 8.52 4.51
CA LYS A 99 -25.93 9.88 4.82
C LYS A 99 -26.10 10.74 3.56
N ILE A 100 -25.63 10.25 2.41
CA ILE A 100 -25.67 10.99 1.15
C ILE A 100 -27.03 10.76 0.48
N GLN A 101 -27.89 11.77 0.56
CA GLN A 101 -29.25 11.71 -0.01
C GLN A 101 -29.27 11.85 -1.54
N ASN A 102 -28.36 12.64 -2.12
CA ASN A 102 -28.32 12.85 -3.57
C ASN A 102 -27.54 11.71 -4.26
N PRO A 103 -28.16 10.97 -5.20
CA PRO A 103 -27.53 9.83 -5.86
C PRO A 103 -26.27 10.20 -6.65
N SER A 104 -26.24 11.36 -7.32
CA SER A 104 -25.06 11.81 -8.07
C SER A 104 -23.88 12.05 -7.15
N ASN A 105 -24.09 12.71 -6.01
CA ASN A 105 -23.05 12.92 -5.00
C ASN A 105 -22.55 11.59 -4.41
N LYS A 106 -23.44 10.62 -4.26
CA LYS A 106 -23.11 9.28 -3.76
C LYS A 106 -22.18 8.54 -4.72
N VAL A 107 -22.42 8.67 -6.04
CA VAL A 107 -21.53 8.10 -7.07
C VAL A 107 -20.14 8.74 -6.99
N TYR A 108 -20.03 10.07 -7.00
CA TYR A 108 -18.72 10.74 -6.91
C TYR A 108 -17.94 10.34 -5.66
N PHE A 109 -18.63 10.26 -4.52
CA PHE A 109 -18.04 9.84 -3.26
C PHE A 109 -17.53 8.39 -3.31
N ALA A 110 -18.34 7.48 -3.86
CA ALA A 110 -17.95 6.07 -4.03
C ALA A 110 -16.77 5.93 -5.00
N THR A 111 -16.74 6.69 -6.09
CA THR A 111 -15.62 6.69 -7.05
C THR A 111 -14.31 7.08 -6.36
N LEU A 112 -14.30 8.13 -5.55
CA LEU A 112 -13.10 8.54 -4.80
C LEU A 112 -12.62 7.45 -3.83
N ALA A 113 -13.55 6.80 -3.13
CA ALA A 113 -13.22 5.70 -2.22
C ALA A 113 -12.65 4.48 -2.96
N ILE A 114 -13.22 4.12 -4.10
CA ILE A 114 -12.72 3.02 -4.94
C ILE A 114 -11.35 3.36 -5.51
N MET A 115 -11.15 4.58 -6.02
CA MET A 115 -9.85 5.03 -6.53
C MET A 115 -8.75 4.92 -5.47
N LEU A 116 -9.00 5.46 -4.27
CA LEU A 116 -8.05 5.34 -3.16
C LEU A 116 -7.79 3.87 -2.79
N SER A 117 -8.82 3.03 -2.79
CA SER A 117 -8.67 1.59 -2.49
C SER A 117 -7.78 0.88 -3.50
N ILE A 118 -7.97 1.16 -4.81
CA ILE A 118 -7.14 0.61 -5.88
C ILE A 118 -5.69 1.07 -5.71
N CYS A 119 -5.48 2.35 -5.42
CA CYS A 119 -4.14 2.90 -5.17
C CYS A 119 -3.45 2.22 -3.97
N ILE A 120 -4.16 1.99 -2.86
CA ILE A 120 -3.60 1.28 -1.70
C ILE A 120 -3.23 -0.15 -2.07
N ILE A 121 -4.10 -0.87 -2.79
CA ILE A 121 -3.84 -2.26 -3.22
C ILE A 121 -2.64 -2.31 -4.16
N ASP A 122 -2.55 -1.40 -5.13
CA ASP A 122 -1.42 -1.31 -6.07
C ASP A 122 -0.11 -0.98 -5.36
N SER A 123 -0.16 -0.16 -4.31
CA SER A 123 1.04 0.17 -3.51
C SER A 123 1.63 -1.02 -2.77
N ILE A 124 0.88 -2.13 -2.61
CA ILE A 124 1.44 -3.34 -2.00
C ILE A 124 2.53 -3.88 -2.92
N PRO A 125 2.25 -4.42 -4.12
CA PRO A 125 3.31 -4.93 -4.97
C PRO A 125 4.19 -3.83 -5.55
N ASN A 126 3.71 -2.59 -5.72
CA ASN A 126 4.42 -1.55 -6.48
C ASN A 126 4.91 -0.38 -5.61
N THR A 127 6.06 0.20 -5.97
CA THR A 127 6.67 1.38 -5.32
C THR A 127 5.96 2.69 -5.64
N GLY A 128 4.90 2.65 -6.46
CA GLY A 128 4.23 3.78 -7.09
C GLY A 128 3.42 4.72 -6.20
N MET A 129 3.75 4.83 -4.90
CA MET A 129 3.10 5.85 -4.08
C MET A 129 3.53 7.25 -4.52
N SER A 130 2.59 7.92 -5.18
CA SER A 130 2.67 9.32 -5.55
C SER A 130 1.88 10.19 -4.56
N VAL A 131 2.13 11.51 -4.63
CA VAL A 131 1.35 12.56 -3.95
C VAL A 131 -0.17 12.38 -4.14
N MET A 132 -0.59 11.70 -5.21
CA MET A 132 -2.01 11.41 -5.48
C MET A 132 -2.67 10.55 -4.40
N HIS A 133 -1.95 9.64 -3.74
CA HIS A 133 -2.51 8.80 -2.67
C HIS A 133 -2.98 9.66 -1.49
N LEU A 134 -2.12 10.58 -1.07
CA LEU A 134 -2.43 11.54 0.00
C LEU A 134 -3.50 12.53 -0.42
N LEU A 135 -3.49 12.96 -1.69
CA LEU A 135 -4.53 13.84 -2.23
C LEU A 135 -5.91 13.16 -2.19
N PHE A 136 -6.02 11.90 -2.64
CA PHE A 136 -7.27 11.16 -2.58
C PHE A 136 -7.72 10.88 -1.15
N ALA A 137 -6.80 10.54 -0.26
CA ALA A 137 -7.07 10.37 1.17
C ALA A 137 -7.63 11.66 1.80
N GLY A 138 -6.98 12.80 1.55
CA GLY A 138 -7.41 14.11 2.06
C GLY A 138 -8.72 14.58 1.45
N ALA A 139 -8.91 14.40 0.13
CA ALA A 139 -10.16 14.74 -0.55
C ALA A 139 -11.34 13.92 0.01
N LEU A 140 -11.16 12.61 0.19
CA LEU A 140 -12.19 11.74 0.74
C LEU A 140 -12.53 12.12 2.19
N LEU A 141 -11.51 12.38 3.02
CA LEU A 141 -11.70 12.78 4.40
C LEU A 141 -12.45 14.11 4.52
N GLY A 142 -12.08 15.12 3.71
CA GLY A 142 -12.76 16.41 3.68
C GLY A 142 -14.25 16.31 3.28
N GLN A 143 -14.58 15.39 2.36
CA GLN A 143 -15.98 15.11 2.02
C GLN A 143 -16.73 14.47 3.19
N VAL A 144 -16.11 13.52 3.89
CA VAL A 144 -16.71 12.91 5.09
C VAL A 144 -16.97 13.96 6.18
N GLU A 145 -16.04 14.87 6.44
CA GLU A 145 -16.23 15.94 7.42
C GLU A 145 -17.36 16.89 7.03
N THR A 146 -17.46 17.22 5.74
CA THR A 146 -18.55 18.06 5.22
C THR A 146 -19.91 17.40 5.44
N LEU A 147 -20.01 16.08 5.23
CA LEU A 147 -21.23 15.31 5.51
C LEU A 147 -21.56 15.28 7.00
N LYS A 148 -20.57 15.12 7.88
CA LYS A 148 -20.78 15.18 9.34
C LYS A 148 -21.30 16.55 9.79
N LYS A 149 -20.71 17.65 9.30
CA LYS A 149 -21.14 19.02 9.63
C LYS A 149 -22.58 19.30 9.21
N ARG A 150 -22.98 18.86 8.01
CA ARG A 150 -24.37 19.02 7.51
C ARG A 150 -25.39 18.28 8.36
N ASN A 151 -25.04 17.12 8.91
CA ASN A 151 -25.93 16.38 9.81
C ASN A 151 -26.05 16.99 11.20
N ASN A 152 -24.98 17.58 11.74
CA ASN A 152 -25.01 18.21 13.07
C ASN A 152 -25.79 19.53 13.10
N ASN A 153 -26.02 20.16 11.93
CA ASN A 153 -26.77 21.40 11.78
C ASN A 153 -28.25 21.17 11.39
N ARG A 154 -28.73 19.92 11.36
CA ARG A 154 -30.14 19.54 11.19
C ARG A 154 -30.68 19.03 12.52
#